data_AF-A0A3R7XA82-F1
#
_entry.id   AF-A0A3R7XA82-F1
#
_cell.length_a   1.000
_cell.length_b   1.000
_cell.length_c   1.000
_cell.angle_alpha   90.00
_cell.angle_beta   90.00
_cell.angle_gamma   90.00
#
_symmetry.space_group_name_H-M   'P 1'
#
loop_
_entity.id
_entity.type
_entity.pdbx_description
1 polymer ?
#
loop_
_entity_poly.entity_id
_entity_poly.type
_entity_poly.pdbx_seq_one_letter_code
_entity_poly.pdbx_strand_id
1 'polypeptide(L)'
;MTRMIKSLLLFSFVSGALYAQSLQGNVNCVGAVVEYTYVARAIESPEDSANGVGYQVTGSWPSSAAAAAGMGYTRVLASFEIGDTVTTVLVPLVNPDLLALGGVAMDVDLNDDGTFTINEGSTYPTTEADNCSTYSTVPAVSENGTWTSTPGYDHPDDPYVHSMGWGISLSDVFAQFGAADLVNGQYGVDYGVGTDMENWGMVTITYDDEAHTTPSELEIFWEAHDGVSSGLGVDDDGLKNDFVGLPVAPADTVTIANMEAYLAYVHEDTSLWWNLGWTGSDDDFFPVLSGPGHPIDPSDDSTFEVDPFTGDTTPAGIITANRGYLFDPTGALSGGDGIPFSGDEALAPTGYFFTFNFLEASNVFAGVLDAVLAATGDLQASLTAAADSVAFIYLDAESSAAIGAGVGQALYDEYAACLGAGGSSDACAAVFEKGPTATLLAVQSACDYECGVDDSGWDFDEEYETGRMVFEIDNSCVPDNTTQRVNTFWVYTGTTEVDEDAPVAEEFTLYGNYPNPFNPSTKIRFATEKFSDVTVNIYSVLGEKVATAHDGELSSGTYDITWYGLDNNGNKVPSGVYFYEVRSDNRIQKGKMLLLK
;
A
#
# COMPACT_ATOMS: atom_id res chain seq x y z
N MET A 1 32.00 28.59 25.76
CA MET A 1 32.57 29.92 26.11
C MET A 1 31.63 31.01 25.62
N THR A 2 31.75 32.23 26.16
CA THR A 2 31.27 33.53 25.66
C THR A 2 30.19 33.58 24.56
N ARG A 3 28.98 33.99 24.96
CA ARG A 3 27.90 34.70 24.22
C ARG A 3 28.12 35.02 22.73
N MET A 4 27.04 34.86 21.95
CA MET A 4 26.55 35.96 21.11
C MET A 4 25.03 36.11 21.21
N ILE A 5 24.57 37.24 21.77
CA ILE A 5 23.22 37.74 21.54
C ILE A 5 23.27 38.48 20.20
N LYS A 6 22.51 38.04 19.20
CA LYS A 6 22.17 38.89 18.04
C LYS A 6 20.89 39.63 18.38
N SER A 7 20.97 40.94 18.59
CA SER A 7 19.79 41.77 18.77
C SER A 7 18.97 41.76 17.48
N LEU A 8 17.70 41.37 17.56
CA LEU A 8 16.77 41.49 16.45
C LEU A 8 16.58 42.99 16.14
N LEU A 9 16.94 43.39 14.92
CA LEU A 9 16.71 44.75 14.43
C LEU A 9 15.25 44.83 13.99
N LEU A 10 14.40 45.53 14.78
CA LEU A 10 13.04 45.82 14.35
C LEU A 10 13.06 46.72 13.10
N PHE A 11 12.98 46.10 11.93
CA PHE A 11 12.53 46.76 10.72
C PHE A 11 11.00 46.76 10.70
N SER A 12 10.42 47.81 11.30
CA SER A 12 8.98 48.06 11.25
C SER A 12 8.55 48.47 9.84
N PHE A 13 8.40 47.50 8.94
CA PHE A 13 7.84 47.69 7.60
C PHE A 13 6.30 47.78 7.68
N VAL A 14 5.81 48.91 8.17
CA VAL A 14 4.37 49.23 8.14
C VAL A 14 3.97 49.66 6.73
N SER A 15 3.77 48.67 5.85
CA SER A 15 2.92 48.80 4.65
C SER A 15 2.64 47.44 3.98
N GLY A 16 2.29 46.41 4.76
CA GLY A 16 1.45 45.35 4.21
C GLY A 16 0.09 45.96 3.86
N ALA A 17 -0.43 45.71 2.66
CA ALA A 17 -1.82 46.03 2.37
C ALA A 17 -2.69 45.00 3.13
N LEU A 18 -3.69 45.48 3.86
CA LEU A 18 -4.73 44.62 4.40
C LEU A 18 -5.60 44.15 3.23
N TYR A 19 -5.25 43.00 2.66
CA TYR A 19 -6.19 42.19 1.90
C TYR A 19 -7.20 41.65 2.90
N ALA A 20 -8.46 42.04 2.73
CA ALA A 20 -9.50 41.87 3.76
C ALA A 20 -10.16 40.49 3.67
N GLN A 21 -9.35 39.46 3.87
CA GLN A 21 -9.72 38.05 3.82
C GLN A 21 -9.17 37.42 5.10
N SER A 22 -10.01 37.37 6.12
CA SER A 22 -9.62 36.90 7.45
C SER A 22 -9.63 35.38 7.49
N LEU A 23 -8.59 34.80 8.10
CA LEU A 23 -8.58 33.41 8.54
C LEU A 23 -8.83 33.31 10.06
N GLN A 24 -9.07 34.43 10.74
CA GLN A 24 -9.16 34.44 12.20
C GLN A 24 -10.43 33.73 12.70
N GLY A 25 -10.24 32.64 13.43
CA GLY A 25 -11.30 31.90 14.09
C GLY A 25 -10.82 30.54 14.59
N ASN A 26 -11.70 29.85 15.33
CA ASN A 26 -11.50 28.46 15.70
C ASN A 26 -12.09 27.57 14.61
N VAL A 27 -11.34 26.57 14.13
CA VAL A 27 -11.73 25.64 13.06
C VAL A 27 -11.57 24.19 13.50
N ASN A 28 -12.56 23.35 13.17
CA ASN A 28 -12.52 21.91 13.37
C ASN A 28 -12.34 21.18 12.03
N CYS A 29 -11.46 20.18 12.00
CA CYS A 29 -11.33 19.26 10.86
C CYS A 29 -12.55 18.33 10.78
N VAL A 30 -13.11 18.18 9.59
CA VAL A 30 -14.32 17.40 9.29
C VAL A 30 -14.16 16.47 8.08
N GLY A 31 -13.01 16.50 7.42
CA GLY A 31 -12.56 15.44 6.53
C GLY A 31 -11.06 15.56 6.22
N ALA A 32 -10.40 14.44 5.96
CA ALA A 32 -9.01 14.40 5.50
C ALA A 32 -8.83 13.33 4.43
N VAL A 33 -8.07 13.64 3.37
CA VAL A 33 -7.60 12.68 2.38
C VAL A 33 -6.08 12.81 2.34
N VAL A 34 -5.38 11.72 2.68
CA VAL A 34 -3.91 11.67 2.67
C VAL A 34 -3.46 10.60 1.68
N GLU A 35 -2.49 10.93 0.84
CA GLU A 35 -1.75 9.99 0.00
C GLU A 35 -0.28 10.03 0.42
N TYR A 36 0.25 8.88 0.84
CA TYR A 36 1.68 8.66 1.08
C TYR A 36 2.29 7.91 -0.11
N THR A 37 3.36 8.41 -0.70
CA THR A 37 4.21 7.69 -1.67
C THR A 37 5.56 7.38 -1.04
N TYR A 38 5.90 6.11 -0.89
CA TYR A 38 7.16 5.64 -0.30
C TYR A 38 8.13 5.27 -1.43
N VAL A 39 9.27 5.96 -1.55
CA VAL A 39 10.26 5.74 -2.63
C VAL A 39 11.60 5.30 -2.05
N ALA A 40 12.15 4.17 -2.50
CA ALA A 40 13.37 3.58 -1.93
C ALA A 40 14.57 4.53 -2.07
N ARG A 41 15.23 4.88 -0.97
CA ARG A 41 16.39 5.79 -0.92
C ARG A 41 17.70 5.07 -0.60
N ALA A 42 18.81 5.80 -0.72
CA ALA A 42 20.09 5.36 -0.17
C ALA A 42 20.06 5.36 1.37
N ILE A 43 20.83 4.46 1.97
CA ILE A 43 21.22 4.55 3.39
C ILE A 43 22.04 5.84 3.59
N GLU A 44 21.60 6.68 4.52
CA GLU A 44 22.20 8.00 4.83
C GLU A 44 22.58 8.13 6.31
N SER A 45 21.78 7.58 7.23
CA SER A 45 21.98 7.68 8.68
C SER A 45 22.67 6.46 9.31
N PRO A 46 23.28 6.60 10.51
CA PRO A 46 23.64 5.46 11.35
C PRO A 46 22.44 4.58 11.76
N GLU A 47 21.28 5.20 11.93
CA GLU A 47 19.99 4.63 12.34
C GLU A 47 19.50 3.59 11.33
N ASP A 48 19.56 3.89 10.03
CA ASP A 48 19.36 2.94 8.93
C ASP A 48 20.14 1.62 9.19
N SER A 49 21.44 1.75 9.45
CA SER A 49 22.33 0.60 9.67
C SER A 49 22.08 -0.12 11.00
N ALA A 50 21.43 0.53 11.96
CA ALA A 50 21.08 -0.05 13.26
C ALA A 50 19.73 -0.81 13.22
N ASN A 51 18.78 -0.34 12.41
CA ASN A 51 17.47 -0.95 12.22
C ASN A 51 17.49 -2.19 11.31
N GLY A 52 18.66 -2.51 10.72
CA GLY A 52 18.82 -3.69 9.87
C GLY A 52 18.19 -3.55 8.48
N VAL A 53 18.03 -2.32 8.01
CA VAL A 53 17.31 -2.00 6.77
C VAL A 53 17.94 -2.67 5.54
N GLY A 54 17.09 -2.98 4.55
CA GLY A 54 17.47 -3.63 3.31
C GLY A 54 16.55 -3.28 2.15
N TYR A 55 16.83 -3.83 0.98
CA TYR A 55 16.16 -3.51 -0.27
C TYR A 55 15.30 -4.65 -0.80
N GLN A 56 15.00 -5.65 0.04
CA GLN A 56 14.41 -6.92 -0.36
C GLN A 56 13.33 -7.36 0.63
N VAL A 57 12.18 -7.80 0.12
CA VAL A 57 11.19 -8.53 0.92
C VAL A 57 11.45 -10.01 0.73
N THR A 58 11.64 -10.74 1.82
CA THR A 58 11.84 -12.19 1.78
C THR A 58 10.64 -12.95 2.36
N GLY A 59 10.45 -14.17 1.90
CA GLY A 59 9.58 -15.15 2.54
C GLY A 59 10.43 -16.28 3.10
N SER A 60 10.13 -16.71 4.33
CA SER A 60 10.84 -17.77 5.03
C SER A 60 9.91 -18.90 5.50
N TRP A 61 10.46 -20.10 5.59
CA TRP A 61 9.81 -21.27 6.20
C TRP A 61 10.81 -22.03 7.10
N PRO A 62 10.39 -22.56 8.26
CA PRO A 62 9.08 -22.36 8.90
C PRO A 62 8.94 -20.99 9.59
N SER A 63 10.02 -20.20 9.59
CA SER A 63 10.10 -18.77 9.94
C SER A 63 11.52 -18.27 9.61
N SER A 64 11.74 -16.96 9.54
CA SER A 64 13.09 -16.36 9.38
C SER A 64 14.07 -16.85 10.44
N ALA A 65 13.62 -16.98 11.70
CA ALA A 65 14.47 -17.44 12.80
C ALA A 65 14.94 -18.90 12.63
N ALA A 66 14.13 -19.76 12.03
CA ALA A 66 14.48 -21.15 11.75
C ALA A 66 15.35 -21.29 10.49
N ALA A 67 15.04 -20.54 9.43
CA ALA A 67 15.85 -20.50 8.21
C ALA A 67 17.25 -19.91 8.49
N ALA A 68 17.36 -18.83 9.26
CA ALA A 68 18.63 -18.24 9.70
C ALA A 68 19.45 -19.17 10.63
N ALA A 69 18.80 -20.16 11.26
CA ALA A 69 19.46 -21.22 12.02
C ALA A 69 19.91 -22.42 11.16
N GLY A 70 19.65 -22.39 9.85
CA GLY A 70 19.95 -23.50 8.92
C GLY A 70 18.94 -24.65 8.99
N MET A 71 17.72 -24.38 9.46
CA MET A 71 16.63 -25.37 9.64
C MET A 71 15.38 -24.98 8.83
N GLY A 72 15.57 -24.46 7.62
CA GLY A 72 14.51 -23.87 6.82
C GLY A 72 15.00 -23.33 5.47
N TYR A 73 14.15 -22.55 4.81
CA TYR A 73 14.43 -21.90 3.53
C TYR A 73 13.97 -20.44 3.56
N THR A 74 14.72 -19.57 2.87
CA THR A 74 14.39 -18.14 2.69
C THR A 74 14.57 -17.79 1.22
N ARG A 75 13.61 -17.08 0.63
CA ARG A 75 13.67 -16.59 -0.76
C ARG A 75 13.28 -15.11 -0.84
N VAL A 76 13.96 -14.38 -1.72
CA VAL A 76 13.59 -13.01 -2.11
C VAL A 76 12.34 -13.05 -2.99
N LEU A 77 11.32 -12.27 -2.60
CA LEU A 77 10.01 -12.19 -3.27
C LEU A 77 9.82 -10.87 -4.03
N ALA A 78 10.40 -9.79 -3.50
CA ALA A 78 10.50 -8.49 -4.13
C ALA A 78 11.87 -7.86 -3.86
N SER A 79 12.31 -6.95 -4.72
CA SER A 79 13.50 -6.12 -4.50
C SER A 79 13.27 -4.73 -5.10
N PHE A 80 13.82 -3.71 -4.46
CA PHE A 80 13.67 -2.30 -4.83
C PHE A 80 15.04 -1.69 -5.08
N GLU A 81 15.28 -1.17 -6.29
CA GLU A 81 16.45 -0.34 -6.57
C GLU A 81 16.22 1.09 -6.04
N ILE A 82 17.30 1.85 -5.84
CA ILE A 82 17.20 3.23 -5.32
C ILE A 82 16.48 4.11 -6.36
N GLY A 83 15.32 4.65 -5.98
CA GLY A 83 14.40 5.40 -6.84
C GLY A 83 13.11 4.65 -7.21
N ASP A 84 12.99 3.36 -6.89
CA ASP A 84 11.75 2.60 -7.09
C ASP A 84 10.68 3.01 -6.09
N THR A 85 9.42 3.09 -6.53
CA THR A 85 8.28 3.26 -5.62
C THR A 85 8.01 1.93 -4.91
N VAL A 86 8.12 1.94 -3.58
CA VAL A 86 7.92 0.76 -2.72
C VAL A 86 6.43 0.48 -2.55
N THR A 87 5.65 1.51 -2.23
CA THR A 87 4.19 1.44 -2.14
C THR A 87 3.57 2.85 -2.13
N THR A 88 2.27 2.92 -2.37
CA THR A 88 1.44 4.13 -2.23
C THR A 88 0.25 3.80 -1.33
N VAL A 89 -0.01 4.62 -0.32
CA VAL A 89 -1.09 4.41 0.67
C VAL A 89 -2.03 5.61 0.68
N LEU A 90 -3.28 5.38 0.30
CA LEU A 90 -4.36 6.37 0.41
C LEU A 90 -5.16 6.17 1.70
N VAL A 91 -5.43 7.26 2.42
CA VAL A 91 -6.23 7.31 3.65
C VAL A 91 -7.40 8.31 3.48
N PRO A 92 -8.57 7.88 2.98
CA PRO A 92 -9.70 8.77 2.67
C PRO A 92 -10.70 8.89 3.83
N LEU A 93 -10.35 9.67 4.87
CA LEU A 93 -11.24 10.01 5.98
C LEU A 93 -12.22 11.14 5.59
N VAL A 94 -13.04 10.89 4.57
CA VAL A 94 -13.83 11.92 3.84
C VAL A 94 -15.00 12.55 4.60
N ASN A 95 -15.24 12.17 5.86
CA ASN A 95 -16.31 12.70 6.70
C ASN A 95 -15.96 12.58 8.21
N PRO A 96 -16.73 13.23 9.12
CA PRO A 96 -16.44 13.20 10.56
C PRO A 96 -16.54 11.82 11.22
N ASP A 97 -17.39 10.93 10.71
CA ASP A 97 -17.52 9.57 11.26
C ASP A 97 -16.24 8.75 10.98
N LEU A 98 -15.67 8.90 9.78
CA LEU A 98 -14.40 8.27 9.39
C LEU A 98 -13.21 8.86 10.14
N LEU A 99 -13.17 10.19 10.36
CA LEU A 99 -12.17 10.81 11.24
C LEU A 99 -12.24 10.22 12.65
N ALA A 100 -13.45 10.13 13.23
CA ALA A 100 -13.66 9.56 14.56
C ALA A 100 -13.31 8.06 14.66
N LEU A 101 -13.59 7.27 13.62
CA LEU A 101 -13.16 5.87 13.53
C LEU A 101 -11.63 5.74 13.40
N GLY A 102 -10.98 6.67 12.70
CA GLY A 102 -9.53 6.83 12.67
C GLY A 102 -8.95 7.40 13.96
N GLY A 103 -9.77 7.83 14.93
CA GLY A 103 -9.32 8.48 16.17
C GLY A 103 -8.77 9.90 15.99
N VAL A 104 -8.97 10.52 14.82
CA VAL A 104 -8.48 11.86 14.46
C VAL A 104 -9.51 12.92 14.83
N ALA A 105 -9.08 13.96 15.54
CA ALA A 105 -9.89 15.13 15.86
C ALA A 105 -8.97 16.35 15.97
N MET A 106 -9.11 17.35 15.11
CA MET A 106 -8.24 18.53 15.11
C MET A 106 -9.05 19.80 15.33
N ASP A 107 -8.79 20.46 16.45
CA ASP A 107 -9.36 21.75 16.86
C ASP A 107 -8.25 22.81 16.88
N VAL A 108 -8.36 23.84 16.03
CA VAL A 108 -7.27 24.79 15.77
C VAL A 108 -7.77 26.23 15.81
N ASP A 109 -7.14 27.07 16.61
CA ASP A 109 -7.32 28.53 16.56
C ASP A 109 -6.36 29.13 15.53
N LEU A 110 -6.90 29.72 14.46
CA LEU A 110 -6.15 30.51 13.46
C LEU A 110 -6.21 32.01 13.78
N ASN A 111 -5.11 32.74 13.55
CA ASN A 111 -5.02 34.18 13.78
C ASN A 111 -4.40 34.93 12.58
N ASP A 112 -5.01 36.06 12.21
CA ASP A 112 -4.57 36.95 11.10
C ASP A 112 -3.17 37.59 11.31
N ASP A 113 -2.50 37.35 12.43
CA ASP A 113 -1.10 37.77 12.66
C ASP A 113 -0.05 36.71 12.22
N GLY A 114 -0.50 35.60 11.61
CA GLY A 114 0.35 34.52 11.13
C GLY A 114 0.63 33.44 12.18
N THR A 115 -0.16 33.38 13.26
CA THR A 115 -0.04 32.36 14.31
C THR A 115 -1.22 31.38 14.29
N PHE A 116 -0.98 30.16 14.77
CA PHE A 116 -2.04 29.19 15.06
C PHE A 116 -1.79 28.46 16.39
N THR A 117 -2.85 27.94 17.00
CA THR A 117 -2.80 27.08 18.20
C THR A 117 -3.54 25.78 17.94
N ILE A 118 -2.90 24.63 18.19
CA ILE A 118 -3.60 23.34 18.22
C ILE A 118 -4.08 23.11 19.66
N ASN A 119 -5.40 22.97 19.84
CA ASN A 119 -6.03 23.03 21.15
C ASN A 119 -5.96 21.70 21.91
N GLU A 120 -5.93 21.78 23.25
CA GLU A 120 -5.86 20.61 24.16
C GLU A 120 -7.08 19.70 23.97
N GLY A 121 -6.82 18.46 23.57
CA GLY A 121 -7.85 17.48 23.20
C GLY A 121 -7.79 17.07 21.72
N SER A 122 -7.03 17.78 20.89
CA SER A 122 -6.76 17.38 19.50
C SER A 122 -5.90 16.10 19.43
N THR A 123 -6.06 15.36 18.34
CA THR A 123 -5.33 14.13 18.00
C THR A 123 -4.98 14.12 16.51
N TYR A 124 -3.70 13.88 16.20
CA TYR A 124 -3.16 13.94 14.82
C TYR A 124 -2.56 12.59 14.42
N PRO A 125 -2.83 12.07 13.21
CA PRO A 125 -2.33 10.77 12.79
C PRO A 125 -0.85 10.87 12.38
N THR A 126 -0.07 9.88 12.79
CA THR A 126 1.32 9.66 12.39
C THR A 126 1.55 8.17 12.16
N THR A 127 2.79 7.79 11.84
CA THR A 127 3.25 6.42 11.70
C THR A 127 4.29 6.08 12.76
N GLU A 128 4.22 4.86 13.27
CA GLU A 128 5.28 4.23 14.06
C GLU A 128 5.70 2.94 13.36
N ALA A 129 6.95 2.52 13.55
CA ALA A 129 7.46 1.25 13.06
C ALA A 129 8.05 0.45 14.23
N ASP A 130 7.55 -0.78 14.43
CA ASP A 130 8.13 -1.76 15.34
C ASP A 130 8.44 -3.04 14.56
N ASN A 131 9.59 -3.66 14.83
CA ASN A 131 10.08 -4.87 14.18
C ASN A 131 9.87 -4.88 12.65
N CYS A 132 10.25 -3.81 11.94
CA CYS A 132 10.05 -3.65 10.49
C CYS A 132 8.60 -3.80 9.98
N SER A 133 7.61 -3.41 10.80
CA SER A 133 6.21 -3.26 10.39
C SER A 133 5.75 -1.84 10.71
N THR A 134 5.39 -1.05 9.69
CA THR A 134 4.82 0.29 9.88
C THR A 134 3.32 0.19 10.19
N TYR A 135 2.85 0.96 11.17
CA TYR A 135 1.44 1.10 11.53
C TYR A 135 1.13 2.56 11.90
N SER A 136 -0.13 2.97 11.78
CA SER A 136 -0.52 4.32 12.20
C SER A 136 -0.80 4.38 13.71
N THR A 137 -0.34 5.46 14.34
CA THR A 137 -0.76 5.87 15.68
C THR A 137 -1.33 7.28 15.63
N VAL A 138 -2.22 7.61 16.56
CA VAL A 138 -2.94 8.89 16.55
C VAL A 138 -2.82 9.55 17.93
N PRO A 139 -1.61 10.06 18.27
CA PRO A 139 -1.34 10.70 19.56
C PRO A 139 -2.16 11.98 19.76
N ALA A 140 -2.38 12.33 21.03
CA ALA A 140 -2.90 13.63 21.41
C ALA A 140 -1.84 14.72 21.23
N VAL A 141 -2.23 15.84 20.63
CA VAL A 141 -1.34 16.94 20.24
C VAL A 141 -1.87 18.28 20.74
N SER A 142 -0.95 19.21 21.04
CA SER A 142 -1.27 20.61 21.34
C SER A 142 0.00 21.46 21.23
N GLU A 143 -0.02 22.52 20.42
CA GLU A 143 1.15 23.38 20.19
C GLU A 143 0.74 24.81 19.82
N ASN A 144 1.72 25.69 19.60
CA ASN A 144 1.52 27.03 19.03
C ASN A 144 2.55 27.17 17.88
N GLY A 145 2.07 27.33 16.65
CA GLY A 145 2.90 27.40 15.44
C GLY A 145 2.71 28.70 14.65
N THR A 146 3.41 28.83 13.53
CA THR A 146 3.27 29.98 12.61
C THR A 146 2.99 29.57 11.18
N TRP A 147 2.03 30.25 10.55
CA TRP A 147 1.64 30.08 9.16
C TRP A 147 1.95 31.33 8.34
N THR A 148 2.00 31.17 7.02
CA THR A 148 2.27 32.23 6.04
C THR A 148 1.33 32.10 4.85
N SER A 149 1.10 33.19 4.12
CA SER A 149 0.32 33.16 2.88
C SER A 149 0.90 34.07 1.80
N THR A 150 0.47 33.82 0.56
CA THR A 150 0.68 34.68 -0.62
C THR A 150 -0.62 35.41 -0.98
N PRO A 151 -0.60 36.42 -1.86
CA PRO A 151 -1.82 36.92 -2.49
C PRO A 151 -2.46 35.81 -3.34
N GLY A 152 -3.76 35.60 -3.19
CA GLY A 152 -4.54 34.64 -3.97
C GLY A 152 -5.42 35.27 -5.05
N TYR A 153 -6.43 34.52 -5.49
CA TYR A 153 -7.45 34.94 -6.45
C TYR A 153 -8.86 34.54 -6.01
N ASP A 154 -9.83 35.40 -6.34
CA ASP A 154 -11.26 35.12 -6.20
C ASP A 154 -11.73 34.25 -7.37
N HIS A 155 -12.59 33.25 -7.13
CA HIS A 155 -13.01 32.35 -8.21
C HIS A 155 -13.99 33.04 -9.17
N PRO A 156 -13.78 32.95 -10.50
CA PRO A 156 -14.62 33.67 -11.47
C PRO A 156 -16.04 33.10 -11.59
N ASP A 157 -16.21 31.83 -11.21
CA ASP A 157 -17.48 31.08 -11.30
C ASP A 157 -18.17 30.92 -9.92
N ASP A 158 -17.52 31.29 -8.81
CA ASP A 158 -18.14 31.40 -7.47
C ASP A 158 -17.58 32.60 -6.67
N PRO A 159 -18.38 33.67 -6.44
CA PRO A 159 -17.93 34.88 -5.73
C PRO A 159 -17.80 34.71 -4.21
N TYR A 160 -18.18 33.55 -3.65
CA TYR A 160 -18.05 33.23 -2.23
C TYR A 160 -16.75 32.48 -1.91
N VAL A 161 -15.87 32.25 -2.90
CA VAL A 161 -14.67 31.42 -2.76
C VAL A 161 -13.40 32.16 -3.18
N HIS A 162 -12.34 32.04 -2.38
CA HIS A 162 -10.99 32.56 -2.66
C HIS A 162 -9.93 31.47 -2.47
N SER A 163 -8.93 31.39 -3.36
CA SER A 163 -7.77 30.51 -3.20
C SER A 163 -6.47 31.29 -3.10
N MET A 164 -5.68 31.05 -2.06
CA MET A 164 -4.34 31.63 -1.87
C MET A 164 -3.32 30.56 -1.47
N GLY A 165 -2.03 30.82 -1.69
CA GLY A 165 -0.97 29.97 -1.14
C GLY A 165 -0.95 30.06 0.38
N TRP A 166 -0.69 28.95 1.05
CA TRP A 166 -0.67 28.85 2.51
C TRP A 166 0.43 27.87 2.93
N GLY A 167 1.18 28.20 3.99
CA GLY A 167 2.39 27.46 4.33
C GLY A 167 2.73 27.49 5.82
N ILE A 168 2.95 26.31 6.41
CA ILE A 168 3.38 26.16 7.81
C ILE A 168 4.90 26.38 7.89
N SER A 169 5.30 27.27 8.80
CA SER A 169 6.68 27.80 8.93
C SER A 169 7.33 27.55 10.29
N LEU A 170 6.54 27.11 11.27
CA LEU A 170 6.97 26.55 12.55
C LEU A 170 5.84 25.66 13.06
N SER A 171 6.16 24.39 13.28
CA SER A 171 5.32 23.37 13.91
C SER A 171 6.20 22.20 14.31
N ASP A 172 5.88 21.56 15.44
CA ASP A 172 6.43 20.28 15.90
C ASP A 172 5.43 19.12 15.63
N VAL A 173 4.26 19.40 15.02
CA VAL A 173 3.16 18.44 14.74
C VAL A 173 2.90 18.28 13.24
N PHE A 174 2.83 19.38 12.51
CA PHE A 174 2.64 19.39 11.06
C PHE A 174 3.97 19.52 10.32
N ALA A 175 4.03 18.97 9.10
CA ALA A 175 5.11 19.25 8.18
C ALA A 175 5.19 20.75 7.83
N GLN A 176 6.40 21.22 7.55
CA GLN A 176 6.67 22.62 7.18
C GLN A 176 6.71 22.73 5.65
N PHE A 177 6.06 23.76 5.09
CA PHE A 177 5.90 23.95 3.65
C PHE A 177 5.65 25.42 3.27
N GLY A 178 6.04 25.79 2.06
CA GLY A 178 5.92 27.16 1.56
C GLY A 178 4.51 27.51 1.05
N ALA A 179 4.09 28.75 1.26
CA ALA A 179 2.92 29.30 0.60
C ALA A 179 3.23 29.56 -0.90
N ALA A 180 2.57 28.85 -1.82
CA ALA A 180 2.80 28.97 -3.26
C ALA A 180 2.25 30.29 -3.84
N ASP A 181 2.93 30.92 -4.81
CA ASP A 181 2.35 32.05 -5.55
C ASP A 181 1.39 31.52 -6.63
N LEU A 182 0.09 31.42 -6.29
CA LEU A 182 -0.95 30.92 -7.19
C LEU A 182 -1.34 31.91 -8.31
N VAL A 183 -0.81 33.14 -8.30
CA VAL A 183 -1.20 34.22 -9.23
C VAL A 183 -0.12 34.46 -10.29
N ASN A 184 1.15 34.32 -9.93
CA ASN A 184 2.30 34.59 -10.80
C ASN A 184 3.24 33.38 -10.98
N GLY A 185 3.20 32.40 -10.06
CA GLY A 185 4.04 31.20 -10.11
C GLY A 185 3.39 30.06 -10.88
N GLN A 186 4.21 29.12 -11.34
CA GLN A 186 3.78 27.93 -12.07
C GLN A 186 4.23 26.65 -11.35
N TYR A 187 3.28 25.73 -11.12
CA TYR A 187 3.57 24.38 -10.61
C TYR A 187 4.57 23.63 -11.51
N GLY A 188 5.55 22.95 -10.90
CA GLY A 188 6.66 22.29 -11.58
C GLY A 188 7.71 23.26 -12.15
N VAL A 189 7.68 24.55 -11.75
CA VAL A 189 8.69 25.56 -12.10
C VAL A 189 9.08 26.39 -10.88
N ASP A 190 8.09 26.98 -10.19
CA ASP A 190 8.30 27.85 -9.03
C ASP A 190 7.95 27.15 -7.69
N TYR A 191 7.11 26.11 -7.73
CA TYR A 191 6.73 25.27 -6.58
C TYR A 191 6.34 23.84 -7.02
N GLY A 192 6.41 22.88 -6.10
CA GLY A 192 6.20 21.44 -6.35
C GLY A 192 7.49 20.67 -6.65
N VAL A 193 7.37 19.35 -6.82
CA VAL A 193 8.50 18.41 -7.04
C VAL A 193 9.53 18.94 -8.06
N GLY A 194 10.81 18.93 -7.69
CA GLY A 194 11.93 19.35 -8.53
C GLY A 194 12.18 20.87 -8.62
N THR A 195 11.57 21.68 -7.75
CA THR A 195 11.73 23.14 -7.71
C THR A 195 12.44 23.62 -6.44
N ASP A 196 12.72 24.92 -6.32
CA ASP A 196 13.24 25.52 -5.07
C ASP A 196 12.20 25.51 -3.91
N MET A 197 10.94 25.10 -4.17
CA MET A 197 9.87 24.95 -3.19
C MET A 197 9.12 23.62 -3.40
N GLU A 198 9.81 22.50 -3.17
CA GLU A 198 9.19 21.15 -3.28
C GLU A 198 8.09 20.93 -2.23
N ASN A 199 8.30 21.44 -1.01
CA ASN A 199 7.29 21.45 0.06
C ASN A 199 6.42 22.71 -0.10
N TRP A 200 5.16 22.57 -0.50
CA TRP A 200 4.27 23.70 -0.78
C TRP A 200 2.82 23.44 -0.37
N GLY A 201 2.05 24.51 -0.18
CA GLY A 201 0.62 24.40 0.11
C GLY A 201 -0.23 25.61 -0.31
N MET A 202 -1.54 25.41 -0.20
CA MET A 202 -2.59 26.38 -0.49
C MET A 202 -3.82 26.17 0.39
N VAL A 203 -4.61 27.24 0.55
CA VAL A 203 -5.95 27.20 1.14
C VAL A 203 -6.97 27.78 0.18
N THR A 204 -8.10 27.09 0.07
CA THR A 204 -9.34 27.60 -0.51
C THR A 204 -10.30 27.90 0.63
N ILE A 205 -10.77 29.15 0.69
CA ILE A 205 -11.65 29.66 1.75
C ILE A 205 -13.03 29.90 1.14
N THR A 206 -14.06 29.33 1.76
CA THR A 206 -15.47 29.65 1.49
C THR A 206 -15.96 30.66 2.52
N TYR A 207 -16.70 31.68 2.07
CA TYR A 207 -17.27 32.73 2.89
C TYR A 207 -18.80 32.73 2.83
N ASP A 208 -19.44 33.22 3.89
CA ASP A 208 -20.90 33.42 3.89
C ASP A 208 -21.32 34.73 3.18
N ASP A 209 -20.36 35.54 2.70
CA ASP A 209 -20.60 36.82 2.03
C ASP A 209 -19.62 37.14 0.86
N GLU A 210 -20.14 37.78 -0.20
CA GLU A 210 -19.39 38.23 -1.40
C GLU A 210 -18.36 39.34 -1.13
N ALA A 211 -18.22 39.83 0.11
CA ALA A 211 -17.19 40.77 0.52
C ALA A 211 -16.07 40.10 1.34
N HIS A 212 -16.10 38.77 1.46
CA HIS A 212 -15.13 37.91 2.13
C HIS A 212 -14.86 38.28 3.59
N THR A 213 -15.90 38.74 4.31
CA THR A 213 -15.76 39.19 5.70
C THR A 213 -15.98 38.09 6.74
N THR A 214 -16.72 37.03 6.39
CA THR A 214 -17.12 35.94 7.30
C THR A 214 -16.74 34.59 6.68
N PRO A 215 -15.57 34.01 7.00
CA PRO A 215 -15.19 32.69 6.52
C PRO A 215 -16.03 31.60 7.21
N SER A 216 -16.36 30.52 6.51
CA SER A 216 -17.20 29.43 7.03
C SER A 216 -16.65 28.02 6.77
N GLU A 217 -15.93 27.80 5.67
CA GLU A 217 -15.24 26.52 5.38
C GLU A 217 -13.83 26.75 4.82
N LEU A 218 -12.91 25.80 5.08
CA LEU A 218 -11.57 25.75 4.48
C LEU A 218 -11.32 24.41 3.80
N GLU A 219 -10.77 24.42 2.60
CA GLU A 219 -10.07 23.29 2.00
C GLU A 219 -8.57 23.62 1.98
N ILE A 220 -7.75 22.91 2.75
CA ILE A 220 -6.29 23.12 2.84
C ILE A 220 -5.58 21.94 2.18
N PHE A 221 -4.78 22.22 1.15
CA PHE A 221 -3.93 21.25 0.47
C PHE A 221 -2.44 21.55 0.71
N TRP A 222 -1.64 20.50 0.94
CA TRP A 222 -0.18 20.58 0.87
C TRP A 222 0.46 19.31 0.30
N GLU A 223 1.65 19.49 -0.27
CA GLU A 223 2.61 18.43 -0.57
C GLU A 223 3.87 18.67 0.26
N ALA A 224 4.38 17.63 0.93
CA ALA A 224 5.65 17.68 1.66
C ALA A 224 6.45 16.38 1.48
N HIS A 225 7.76 16.53 1.42
CA HIS A 225 8.76 15.49 1.17
C HIS A 225 9.75 15.43 2.33
N ASP A 226 10.34 14.26 2.61
CA ASP A 226 11.32 14.12 3.69
C ASP A 226 12.57 14.98 3.51
N GLY A 227 12.95 15.69 4.57
CA GLY A 227 14.09 16.58 4.57
C GLY A 227 14.03 17.69 5.62
N VAL A 228 15.17 18.33 5.84
CA VAL A 228 15.34 19.45 6.78
C VAL A 228 14.44 20.67 6.46
N SER A 229 13.88 20.75 5.24
CA SER A 229 12.92 21.78 4.81
C SER A 229 11.46 21.48 5.14
N SER A 230 11.09 20.24 5.48
CA SER A 230 9.77 19.86 6.00
C SER A 230 9.78 19.55 7.49
N GLY A 231 10.92 19.13 8.03
CA GLY A 231 11.01 18.54 9.36
C GLY A 231 10.58 17.07 9.42
N LEU A 232 10.31 16.44 8.27
CA LEU A 232 10.00 15.01 8.15
C LEU A 232 11.23 14.18 7.79
N GLY A 233 11.28 12.91 8.24
CA GLY A 233 12.25 11.91 7.82
C GLY A 233 13.72 12.30 7.95
N VAL A 234 14.09 13.11 8.96
CA VAL A 234 15.48 13.48 9.26
C VAL A 234 15.84 13.43 10.74
N ASP A 235 17.13 13.18 11.02
CA ASP A 235 17.72 13.19 12.35
C ASP A 235 18.21 14.59 12.84
N ASP A 236 18.76 14.65 14.06
CA ASP A 236 19.34 15.85 14.69
C ASP A 236 20.51 16.48 13.90
N ASP A 237 21.20 15.71 13.04
CA ASP A 237 22.29 16.18 12.17
C ASP A 237 21.79 16.53 10.74
N GLY A 238 20.53 16.21 10.42
CA GLY A 238 19.86 16.47 9.15
C GLY A 238 19.99 15.38 8.08
N LEU A 239 20.33 14.15 8.47
CA LEU A 239 20.42 12.97 7.59
C LEU A 239 19.09 12.20 7.57
N LYS A 240 18.78 11.49 6.48
CA LYS A 240 17.54 10.72 6.38
C LYS A 240 17.56 9.42 7.19
N ASN A 241 16.49 9.19 7.95
CA ASN A 241 16.38 8.12 8.94
C ASN A 241 15.06 7.32 8.91
N ASP A 242 14.04 7.78 8.18
CA ASP A 242 12.76 7.07 8.06
C ASP A 242 12.82 5.87 7.09
N PHE A 243 12.01 4.86 7.38
CA PHE A 243 11.93 3.61 6.62
C PHE A 243 10.51 3.04 6.68
N VAL A 244 10.08 2.39 5.60
CA VAL A 244 8.80 1.69 5.52
C VAL A 244 8.99 0.22 5.87
N GLY A 245 8.26 -0.23 6.90
CA GLY A 245 8.23 -1.61 7.34
C GLY A 245 7.18 -2.42 6.58
N LEU A 246 7.64 -3.41 5.82
CA LEU A 246 6.82 -4.27 4.95
C LEU A 246 6.66 -5.68 5.57
N PRO A 247 5.52 -5.97 6.24
CA PRO A 247 5.15 -7.30 6.73
C PRO A 247 4.37 -8.13 5.69
N VAL A 248 4.36 -7.70 4.42
CA VAL A 248 3.59 -8.29 3.33
C VAL A 248 4.37 -8.25 2.01
N ALA A 249 4.08 -9.17 1.11
CA ALA A 249 4.56 -9.19 -0.27
C ALA A 249 3.39 -9.16 -1.27
N PRO A 250 3.62 -8.77 -2.54
CA PRO A 250 2.67 -8.99 -3.62
C PRO A 250 2.34 -10.48 -3.76
N ALA A 251 1.06 -10.80 -3.96
CA ALA A 251 0.56 -12.16 -4.10
C ALA A 251 -0.70 -12.18 -5.00
N ASP A 252 -1.15 -13.35 -5.43
CA ASP A 252 -2.39 -13.48 -6.19
C ASP A 252 -3.28 -14.65 -5.74
N THR A 253 -4.58 -14.52 -6.00
CA THR A 253 -5.64 -15.44 -5.56
C THR A 253 -6.27 -16.29 -6.68
N VAL A 254 -5.84 -16.12 -7.93
CA VAL A 254 -6.52 -16.65 -9.12
C VAL A 254 -5.67 -17.61 -9.96
N THR A 255 -4.35 -17.52 -9.90
CA THR A 255 -3.42 -18.32 -10.72
C THR A 255 -3.63 -19.82 -10.54
N ILE A 256 -3.78 -20.31 -9.30
CA ILE A 256 -4.04 -21.73 -9.02
C ILE A 256 -5.36 -22.19 -9.65
N ALA A 257 -6.46 -21.47 -9.41
CA ALA A 257 -7.79 -21.83 -9.92
C ALA A 257 -7.88 -21.76 -11.45
N ASN A 258 -7.22 -20.78 -12.08
CA ASN A 258 -7.11 -20.68 -13.53
C ASN A 258 -6.28 -21.84 -14.12
N MET A 259 -5.20 -22.25 -13.45
CA MET A 259 -4.39 -23.39 -13.85
C MET A 259 -5.12 -24.73 -13.69
N GLU A 260 -5.89 -24.90 -12.60
CA GLU A 260 -6.77 -26.06 -12.40
C GLU A 260 -7.78 -26.18 -13.56
N ALA A 261 -8.49 -25.08 -13.87
CA ALA A 261 -9.46 -25.04 -14.96
C ALA A 261 -8.82 -25.30 -16.34
N TYR A 262 -7.60 -24.82 -16.57
CA TYR A 262 -6.83 -25.08 -17.79
C TYR A 262 -6.45 -26.57 -17.90
N LEU A 263 -5.85 -27.15 -16.85
CA LEU A 263 -5.43 -28.56 -16.85
C LEU A 263 -6.62 -29.51 -16.94
N ALA A 264 -7.75 -29.19 -16.30
CA ALA A 264 -8.99 -29.97 -16.42
C ALA A 264 -9.58 -29.95 -17.85
N TYR A 265 -9.25 -28.96 -18.68
CA TYR A 265 -9.71 -28.85 -20.06
C TYR A 265 -8.71 -29.40 -21.10
N VAL A 266 -7.40 -29.22 -20.89
CA VAL A 266 -6.35 -29.60 -21.85
C VAL A 266 -5.74 -30.97 -21.54
N HIS A 267 -5.73 -31.38 -20.27
CA HIS A 267 -5.00 -32.53 -19.75
C HIS A 267 -5.89 -33.44 -18.86
N GLU A 268 -7.11 -33.72 -19.32
CA GLU A 268 -8.12 -34.57 -18.63
C GLU A 268 -7.60 -35.99 -18.26
N ASP A 269 -6.54 -36.45 -18.93
CA ASP A 269 -5.90 -37.75 -18.76
C ASP A 269 -4.82 -37.79 -17.67
N THR A 270 -4.28 -36.64 -17.27
CA THR A 270 -3.13 -36.55 -16.33
C THR A 270 -3.51 -36.56 -14.85
N SER A 271 -4.76 -36.23 -14.52
CA SER A 271 -5.24 -35.93 -13.15
C SER A 271 -4.55 -34.75 -12.44
N LEU A 272 -3.63 -34.01 -13.05
CA LEU A 272 -2.85 -32.94 -12.40
C LEU A 272 -3.70 -31.84 -11.77
N TRP A 273 -4.88 -31.55 -12.34
CA TRP A 273 -5.85 -30.60 -11.79
C TRP A 273 -6.30 -30.98 -10.36
N TRP A 274 -6.36 -32.27 -10.03
CA TRP A 274 -6.73 -32.73 -8.68
C TRP A 274 -5.67 -32.36 -7.62
N ASN A 275 -4.38 -32.34 -8.00
CA ASN A 275 -3.29 -31.95 -7.10
C ASN A 275 -3.25 -30.43 -6.87
N LEU A 276 -3.83 -29.63 -7.78
CA LEU A 276 -4.06 -28.20 -7.58
C LEU A 276 -5.31 -27.91 -6.74
N GLY A 277 -6.42 -28.60 -7.01
CA GLY A 277 -7.72 -28.30 -6.41
C GLY A 277 -7.91 -28.77 -4.96
N TRP A 278 -7.00 -29.58 -4.40
CA TRP A 278 -7.17 -30.11 -3.03
C TRP A 278 -6.46 -29.26 -1.95
N THR A 279 -7.11 -28.15 -1.57
CA THR A 279 -6.75 -27.28 -0.42
C THR A 279 -7.42 -27.68 0.91
N GLY A 280 -8.04 -28.85 0.97
CA GLY A 280 -8.23 -29.59 2.23
C GLY A 280 -9.37 -29.17 3.18
N SER A 281 -9.93 -27.96 3.15
CA SER A 281 -11.17 -27.59 3.89
C SER A 281 -11.77 -26.24 3.45
N ASP A 282 -12.97 -25.91 3.95
CA ASP A 282 -13.78 -24.76 3.51
C ASP A 282 -13.31 -23.37 4.03
N ASP A 283 -12.24 -23.27 4.84
CA ASP A 283 -11.93 -22.06 5.64
C ASP A 283 -10.60 -21.31 5.34
N ASP A 284 -9.50 -21.96 4.93
CA ASP A 284 -8.17 -21.32 4.76
C ASP A 284 -7.54 -21.58 3.36
N PHE A 285 -7.67 -20.62 2.43
CA PHE A 285 -6.95 -20.61 1.14
C PHE A 285 -5.76 -19.64 1.21
N PHE A 286 -4.54 -20.14 1.01
CA PHE A 286 -3.33 -19.31 0.92
C PHE A 286 -3.08 -18.85 -0.54
N PRO A 287 -2.75 -17.57 -0.77
CA PRO A 287 -2.46 -17.04 -2.11
C PRO A 287 -1.06 -17.46 -2.62
N VAL A 288 -0.82 -17.27 -3.91
CA VAL A 288 0.51 -17.43 -4.53
C VAL A 288 1.35 -16.19 -4.29
N LEU A 289 2.50 -16.31 -3.63
CA LEU A 289 3.45 -15.21 -3.47
C LEU A 289 4.18 -14.90 -4.78
N SER A 290 4.33 -13.61 -5.10
CA SER A 290 4.90 -13.12 -6.36
C SER A 290 4.20 -13.65 -7.64
N GLY A 291 2.96 -14.12 -7.53
CA GLY A 291 2.16 -14.60 -8.66
C GLY A 291 1.71 -13.47 -9.59
N PRO A 292 1.51 -13.75 -10.89
CA PRO A 292 1.23 -12.72 -11.90
C PRO A 292 -0.20 -12.19 -11.89
N GLY A 293 -1.13 -12.85 -11.18
CA GLY A 293 -2.57 -12.69 -11.44
C GLY A 293 -2.93 -13.08 -12.89
N HIS A 294 -4.15 -12.78 -13.34
CA HIS A 294 -4.49 -13.03 -14.74
C HIS A 294 -5.64 -12.13 -15.28
N PRO A 295 -5.42 -11.31 -16.33
CA PRO A 295 -6.51 -10.64 -17.04
C PRO A 295 -7.23 -11.65 -17.95
N ILE A 296 -8.50 -11.98 -17.66
CA ILE A 296 -9.20 -13.10 -18.33
C ILE A 296 -9.52 -12.79 -19.81
N ASP A 297 -9.84 -11.54 -20.17
CA ASP A 297 -9.94 -11.07 -21.56
C ASP A 297 -9.57 -9.58 -21.65
N PRO A 298 -8.46 -9.20 -22.32
CA PRO A 298 -8.05 -7.78 -22.46
C PRO A 298 -8.99 -6.93 -23.33
N SER A 299 -10.17 -7.45 -23.71
CA SER A 299 -11.28 -6.71 -24.32
C SER A 299 -12.58 -6.70 -23.49
N ASP A 300 -12.56 -7.26 -22.27
CA ASP A 300 -13.66 -7.25 -21.30
C ASP A 300 -13.20 -6.60 -19.99
N ASP A 301 -13.80 -5.44 -19.66
CA ASP A 301 -13.46 -4.58 -18.52
C ASP A 301 -13.91 -5.14 -17.16
N SER A 302 -14.56 -6.32 -17.14
CA SER A 302 -14.81 -7.07 -15.91
C SER A 302 -13.68 -8.03 -15.50
N THR A 303 -12.58 -8.09 -16.27
CA THR A 303 -11.55 -9.13 -16.13
C THR A 303 -10.15 -8.63 -15.74
N PHE A 304 -9.97 -7.32 -15.62
CA PHE A 304 -8.78 -6.65 -15.11
C PHE A 304 -9.22 -5.51 -14.21
N GLU A 305 -8.38 -5.16 -13.23
CA GLU A 305 -8.60 -3.97 -12.42
C GLU A 305 -7.95 -2.76 -13.10
N VAL A 306 -8.40 -1.55 -12.74
CA VAL A 306 -7.84 -0.29 -13.26
C VAL A 306 -7.36 0.51 -12.07
N ASP A 307 -6.07 0.84 -12.05
CA ASP A 307 -5.51 1.69 -11.02
C ASP A 307 -6.22 3.06 -11.04
N PRO A 308 -6.83 3.51 -9.92
CA PRO A 308 -7.65 4.71 -9.90
C PRO A 308 -6.85 6.02 -10.01
N PHE A 309 -5.51 5.96 -9.90
CA PHE A 309 -4.61 7.12 -9.94
C PHE A 309 -3.85 7.21 -11.28
N THR A 310 -3.26 6.11 -11.76
CA THR A 310 -2.50 6.09 -13.03
C THR A 310 -3.39 5.78 -14.23
N GLY A 311 -4.48 5.03 -14.04
CA GLY A 311 -5.33 4.51 -15.11
C GLY A 311 -4.74 3.28 -15.83
N ASP A 312 -3.66 2.68 -15.32
CA ASP A 312 -3.10 1.44 -15.84
C ASP A 312 -3.97 0.23 -15.49
N THR A 313 -3.98 -0.79 -16.35
CA THR A 313 -4.72 -2.03 -16.13
C THR A 313 -3.88 -3.05 -15.37
N THR A 314 -4.31 -3.44 -14.17
CA THR A 314 -3.66 -4.48 -13.36
C THR A 314 -4.33 -5.85 -13.59
N PRO A 315 -3.57 -6.97 -13.52
CA PRO A 315 -4.14 -8.30 -13.54
C PRO A 315 -5.15 -8.50 -12.40
N ALA A 316 -6.29 -9.13 -12.68
CA ALA A 316 -7.26 -9.44 -11.64
C ALA A 316 -6.70 -10.43 -10.60
N GLY A 317 -7.12 -10.26 -9.35
CA GLY A 317 -6.81 -11.17 -8.24
C GLY A 317 -5.49 -10.92 -7.52
N ILE A 318 -4.75 -9.87 -7.87
CA ILE A 318 -3.56 -9.38 -7.15
C ILE A 318 -3.97 -8.82 -5.78
N ILE A 319 -3.23 -9.18 -4.74
CA ILE A 319 -3.38 -8.70 -3.36
C ILE A 319 -2.00 -8.50 -2.71
N THR A 320 -1.99 -7.96 -1.49
CA THR A 320 -0.84 -8.11 -0.59
C THR A 320 -1.13 -9.19 0.45
N ALA A 321 -0.13 -10.01 0.80
CA ALA A 321 -0.29 -11.12 1.75
C ALA A 321 0.92 -11.23 2.68
N ASN A 322 0.69 -11.65 3.93
CA ASN A 322 1.74 -11.96 4.91
C ASN A 322 2.11 -13.45 4.95
N ARG A 323 1.35 -14.32 4.28
CA ARG A 323 1.60 -15.75 4.12
C ARG A 323 1.12 -16.23 2.76
N GLY A 324 1.78 -17.22 2.17
CA GLY A 324 1.37 -17.78 0.87
C GLY A 324 2.23 -18.93 0.39
N TYR A 325 1.85 -19.53 -0.74
CA TYR A 325 2.63 -20.55 -1.42
C TYR A 325 3.67 -19.93 -2.36
N LEU A 326 4.82 -20.59 -2.49
CA LEU A 326 5.65 -20.47 -3.69
C LEU A 326 5.13 -21.47 -4.73
N PHE A 327 4.78 -20.98 -5.92
CA PHE A 327 4.13 -21.75 -6.99
C PHE A 327 4.71 -21.34 -8.34
N ASP A 328 5.36 -22.26 -9.05
CA ASP A 328 5.93 -22.02 -10.37
C ASP A 328 5.19 -22.84 -11.43
N PRO A 329 4.40 -22.22 -12.32
CA PRO A 329 3.67 -22.94 -13.37
C PRO A 329 4.50 -23.19 -14.64
N THR A 330 5.61 -22.48 -14.84
CA THR A 330 6.32 -22.42 -16.15
C THR A 330 7.80 -22.07 -16.06
N GLY A 331 8.37 -21.96 -14.85
CA GLY A 331 9.68 -21.37 -14.60
C GLY A 331 9.63 -19.89 -14.21
N ALA A 332 10.52 -19.51 -13.29
CA ALA A 332 10.75 -18.16 -12.73
C ALA A 332 9.61 -17.56 -11.90
N LEU A 333 8.61 -18.35 -11.51
CA LEU A 333 7.31 -17.88 -11.02
C LEU A 333 6.54 -17.10 -12.11
N SER A 334 6.34 -17.76 -13.27
CA SER A 334 5.44 -17.42 -14.40
C SER A 334 6.03 -16.89 -15.74
N GLY A 335 7.26 -17.25 -16.14
CA GLY A 335 7.80 -16.81 -17.44
C GLY A 335 8.79 -17.70 -18.20
N GLY A 336 9.51 -18.64 -17.57
CA GLY A 336 10.51 -19.48 -18.25
C GLY A 336 11.73 -19.87 -17.38
N ASP A 337 12.70 -20.55 -17.99
CA ASP A 337 13.81 -21.25 -17.34
C ASP A 337 14.80 -20.35 -16.56
N GLY A 338 14.56 -20.18 -15.24
CA GLY A 338 15.14 -19.06 -14.49
C GLY A 338 15.66 -19.17 -13.03
N ILE A 339 15.79 -20.28 -12.28
CA ILE A 339 15.38 -21.69 -12.42
C ILE A 339 14.77 -22.13 -11.05
N PRO A 340 13.48 -21.85 -10.75
CA PRO A 340 12.89 -22.17 -9.45
C PRO A 340 11.44 -22.71 -9.54
N PHE A 341 11.15 -23.72 -10.36
CA PHE A 341 11.62 -25.10 -10.14
C PHE A 341 12.29 -25.77 -11.37
N SER A 342 12.54 -24.99 -12.42
CA SER A 342 12.35 -25.45 -13.80
C SER A 342 12.96 -26.80 -14.21
N GLY A 343 12.09 -27.80 -14.24
CA GLY A 343 11.92 -28.66 -15.43
C GLY A 343 10.89 -28.08 -16.43
N ASP A 344 10.52 -26.81 -16.24
CA ASP A 344 9.52 -26.01 -16.98
C ASP A 344 8.11 -26.63 -17.08
N GLU A 345 7.81 -27.47 -16.09
CA GLU A 345 6.50 -27.61 -15.43
C GLU A 345 5.29 -28.00 -16.31
N ALA A 346 5.44 -29.16 -16.99
CA ALA A 346 4.34 -30.12 -17.02
C ALA A 346 4.87 -31.50 -16.60
N LEU A 347 4.21 -32.13 -15.62
CA LEU A 347 4.68 -33.37 -14.94
C LEU A 347 5.97 -33.18 -14.10
N ALA A 348 6.13 -32.03 -13.44
CA ALA A 348 7.18 -31.84 -12.43
C ALA A 348 6.93 -32.74 -11.20
N PRO A 349 8.00 -33.24 -10.53
CA PRO A 349 7.90 -34.41 -9.67
C PRO A 349 7.29 -34.14 -8.29
N THR A 350 7.28 -32.87 -7.87
CA THR A 350 6.64 -32.34 -6.66
C THR A 350 5.48 -31.39 -7.02
N GLY A 351 4.84 -31.63 -8.18
CA GLY A 351 3.83 -30.74 -8.74
C GLY A 351 4.38 -29.35 -9.06
N TYR A 352 3.52 -28.33 -8.89
CA TYR A 352 3.79 -26.92 -9.20
C TYR A 352 4.21 -26.08 -7.98
N PHE A 353 4.21 -26.68 -6.79
CA PHE A 353 4.42 -25.99 -5.52
C PHE A 353 5.84 -26.22 -4.99
N PHE A 354 6.32 -25.29 -4.15
CA PHE A 354 7.43 -25.57 -3.26
C PHE A 354 6.96 -26.56 -2.19
N THR A 355 7.55 -27.76 -2.16
CA THR A 355 7.21 -28.83 -1.20
C THR A 355 8.39 -29.24 -0.33
N PHE A 356 8.13 -29.98 0.75
CA PHE A 356 9.19 -30.44 1.64
C PHE A 356 10.13 -31.44 0.95
N ASN A 357 9.61 -32.35 0.12
CA ASN A 357 10.45 -33.24 -0.69
C ASN A 357 11.42 -32.48 -1.61
N PHE A 358 10.98 -31.35 -2.20
CA PHE A 358 11.86 -30.48 -2.98
C PHE A 358 12.93 -29.80 -2.11
N LEU A 359 12.57 -29.36 -0.89
CA LEU A 359 13.52 -28.76 0.05
C LEU A 359 14.60 -29.75 0.52
N GLU A 360 14.22 -30.97 0.91
CA GLU A 360 15.19 -31.99 1.32
C GLU A 360 16.13 -32.34 0.15
N ALA A 361 15.57 -32.60 -1.04
CA ALA A 361 16.36 -32.88 -2.24
C ALA A 361 17.35 -31.75 -2.56
N SER A 362 16.92 -30.49 -2.44
CA SER A 362 17.76 -29.31 -2.69
C SER A 362 18.91 -29.20 -1.68
N ASN A 363 18.60 -29.36 -0.38
CA ASN A 363 19.59 -29.31 0.69
C ASN A 363 20.61 -30.46 0.61
N VAL A 364 20.15 -31.68 0.33
CA VAL A 364 21.00 -32.86 0.18
C VAL A 364 21.88 -32.75 -1.07
N PHE A 365 21.32 -32.31 -2.21
CA PHE A 365 22.09 -32.14 -3.45
C PHE A 365 23.21 -31.11 -3.27
N ALA A 366 22.89 -29.91 -2.81
CA ALA A 366 23.88 -28.83 -2.62
C ALA A 366 24.94 -29.20 -1.57
N GLY A 367 24.51 -29.70 -0.41
CA GLY A 367 25.42 -30.06 0.68
C GLY A 367 26.39 -31.18 0.32
N VAL A 368 25.97 -32.17 -0.48
CA VAL A 368 26.86 -33.24 -0.96
C VAL A 368 27.75 -32.76 -2.11
N LEU A 369 27.23 -31.96 -3.05
CA LEU A 369 28.00 -31.37 -4.14
C LEU A 369 29.21 -30.58 -3.58
N ASP A 370 28.97 -29.65 -2.65
CA ASP A 370 30.03 -28.84 -2.04
C ASP A 370 31.01 -29.69 -1.23
N ALA A 371 30.52 -30.62 -0.41
CA ALA A 371 31.38 -31.45 0.44
C ALA A 371 32.29 -32.38 -0.37
N VAL A 372 31.78 -33.01 -1.44
CA VAL A 372 32.57 -33.89 -2.30
C VAL A 372 33.49 -33.09 -3.20
N LEU A 373 33.07 -31.92 -3.70
CA LEU A 373 33.91 -31.06 -4.55
C LEU A 373 35.09 -30.49 -3.75
N ALA A 374 34.86 -30.01 -2.52
CA ALA A 374 35.91 -29.54 -1.63
C ALA A 374 36.89 -30.66 -1.21
N ALA A 375 36.43 -31.91 -1.12
CA ALA A 375 37.25 -33.05 -0.75
C ALA A 375 38.06 -33.67 -1.91
N THR A 376 37.55 -33.58 -3.15
CA THR A 376 38.09 -34.31 -4.31
C THR A 376 38.66 -33.42 -5.41
N GLY A 377 38.08 -32.24 -5.62
CA GLY A 377 38.31 -31.42 -6.82
C GLY A 377 37.71 -31.99 -8.12
N ASP A 378 36.87 -33.03 -8.05
CA ASP A 378 36.25 -33.69 -9.20
C ASP A 378 34.75 -33.34 -9.28
N LEU A 379 34.43 -32.37 -10.14
CA LEU A 379 33.06 -31.88 -10.33
C LEU A 379 32.09 -32.97 -10.82
N GLN A 380 32.52 -33.85 -11.73
CA GLN A 380 31.65 -34.90 -12.25
C GLN A 380 31.33 -35.93 -11.14
N ALA A 381 32.34 -36.35 -10.37
CA ALA A 381 32.13 -37.23 -9.23
C ALA A 381 31.27 -36.60 -8.14
N SER A 382 31.36 -35.27 -7.95
CA SER A 382 30.59 -34.53 -6.95
C SER A 382 29.10 -34.40 -7.34
N LEU A 383 28.81 -34.04 -8.60
CA LEU A 383 27.44 -34.05 -9.14
C LEU A 383 26.82 -35.46 -9.12
N THR A 384 27.63 -36.49 -9.42
CA THR A 384 27.21 -37.90 -9.34
C THR A 384 26.83 -38.30 -7.90
N ALA A 385 27.65 -37.93 -6.92
CA ALA A 385 27.40 -38.22 -5.51
C ALA A 385 26.19 -37.45 -4.94
N ALA A 386 25.97 -36.21 -5.39
CA ALA A 386 24.82 -35.39 -5.01
C ALA A 386 23.50 -36.02 -5.49
N ALA A 387 23.42 -36.40 -6.77
CA ALA A 387 22.25 -37.07 -7.33
C ALA A 387 22.03 -38.48 -6.76
N ASP A 388 23.09 -39.26 -6.50
CA ASP A 388 22.98 -40.57 -5.80
C ASP A 388 22.40 -40.38 -4.39
N SER A 389 22.88 -39.37 -3.65
CA SER A 389 22.43 -39.11 -2.27
C SER A 389 20.95 -38.69 -2.18
N VAL A 390 20.46 -37.90 -3.14
CA VAL A 390 19.02 -37.57 -3.24
C VAL A 390 18.20 -38.80 -3.67
N ALA A 391 18.67 -39.57 -4.66
CA ALA A 391 17.95 -40.76 -5.12
C ALA A 391 17.87 -41.87 -4.05
N PHE A 392 18.86 -41.93 -3.15
CA PHE A 392 18.91 -42.89 -2.04
C PHE A 392 17.90 -42.62 -0.91
N ILE A 393 17.25 -41.45 -0.89
CA ILE A 393 16.13 -41.16 0.02
C ILE A 393 14.94 -42.09 -0.30
N TYR A 394 14.69 -42.33 -1.59
CA TYR A 394 13.50 -43.01 -2.10
C TYR A 394 13.75 -44.44 -2.59
N LEU A 395 14.98 -44.78 -2.98
CA LEU A 395 15.33 -46.01 -3.70
C LEU A 395 16.51 -46.77 -3.07
N ASP A 396 16.68 -48.03 -3.47
CA ASP A 396 17.82 -48.84 -3.03
C ASP A 396 19.15 -48.42 -3.67
N ALA A 397 20.26 -48.84 -3.06
CA ALA A 397 21.63 -48.44 -3.44
C ALA A 397 22.10 -48.90 -4.84
N GLU A 398 21.44 -49.85 -5.50
CA GLU A 398 21.75 -50.19 -6.91
C GLU A 398 21.01 -49.24 -7.85
N SER A 399 19.75 -48.90 -7.53
CA SER A 399 18.95 -47.92 -8.27
C SER A 399 19.41 -46.47 -8.09
N SER A 400 19.74 -46.04 -6.87
CA SER A 400 20.19 -44.67 -6.58
C SER A 400 21.49 -44.34 -7.32
N ALA A 401 22.47 -45.25 -7.27
CA ALA A 401 23.77 -45.07 -7.91
C ALA A 401 23.66 -45.05 -9.45
N ALA A 402 22.69 -45.76 -10.03
CA ALA A 402 22.41 -45.71 -11.46
C ALA A 402 21.81 -44.36 -11.89
N ILE A 403 20.88 -43.81 -11.09
CA ILE A 403 20.31 -42.46 -11.30
C ILE A 403 21.38 -41.40 -11.11
N GLY A 404 22.15 -41.47 -10.03
CA GLY A 404 23.22 -40.53 -9.71
C GLY A 404 24.26 -40.42 -10.83
N ALA A 405 24.69 -41.55 -11.39
CA ALA A 405 25.61 -41.58 -12.53
C ALA A 405 24.99 -41.00 -13.82
N GLY A 406 23.68 -41.16 -14.03
CA GLY A 406 22.97 -40.58 -15.19
C GLY A 406 22.81 -39.06 -15.08
N VAL A 407 22.23 -38.59 -13.98
CA VAL A 407 21.97 -37.16 -13.73
C VAL A 407 23.29 -36.38 -13.57
N GLY A 408 24.25 -36.92 -12.82
CA GLY A 408 25.57 -36.31 -12.65
C GLY A 408 26.36 -36.15 -13.95
N GLN A 409 26.22 -37.09 -14.90
CA GLN A 409 26.78 -36.96 -16.25
C GLN A 409 26.03 -35.90 -17.07
N ALA A 410 24.71 -35.85 -17.02
CA ALA A 410 23.91 -34.89 -17.79
C ALA A 410 24.20 -33.43 -17.39
N LEU A 411 24.18 -33.14 -16.08
CA LEU A 411 24.51 -31.81 -15.55
C LEU A 411 25.95 -31.39 -15.88
N TYR A 412 26.89 -32.33 -15.83
CA TYR A 412 28.28 -32.10 -16.22
C TYR A 412 28.42 -31.83 -17.74
N ASP A 413 27.66 -32.52 -18.58
CA ASP A 413 27.67 -32.33 -20.03
C ASP A 413 27.02 -30.99 -20.44
N GLU A 414 25.94 -30.55 -19.79
CA GLU A 414 25.39 -29.19 -19.97
C GLU A 414 26.39 -28.11 -19.52
N TYR A 415 27.01 -28.27 -18.35
CA TYR A 415 28.07 -27.38 -17.87
C TYR A 415 29.25 -27.29 -18.85
N ALA A 416 29.73 -28.43 -19.34
CA ALA A 416 30.80 -28.49 -20.32
C ALA A 416 30.40 -27.90 -21.69
N ALA A 417 29.13 -28.03 -22.10
CA ALA A 417 28.59 -27.40 -23.30
C ALA A 417 28.53 -25.87 -23.16
N CYS A 418 28.09 -25.35 -22.01
CA CYS A 418 28.09 -23.93 -21.70
C CYS A 418 29.51 -23.32 -21.73
N LEU A 419 30.49 -23.99 -21.10
CA LEU A 419 31.91 -23.60 -21.21
C LEU A 419 32.41 -23.68 -22.66
N GLY A 420 31.99 -24.69 -23.43
CA GLY A 420 32.29 -24.84 -24.85
C GLY A 420 31.70 -23.73 -25.74
N ALA A 421 30.57 -23.14 -25.33
CA ALA A 421 29.96 -21.98 -25.95
C ALA A 421 30.64 -20.64 -25.56
N GLY A 422 31.48 -20.64 -24.53
CA GLY A 422 32.24 -19.48 -24.06
C GLY A 422 31.72 -18.81 -22.79
N GLY A 423 30.83 -19.48 -22.04
CA GLY A 423 30.43 -19.02 -20.70
C GLY A 423 31.59 -19.04 -19.69
N SER A 424 31.46 -18.30 -18.58
CA SER A 424 32.35 -18.45 -17.43
C SER A 424 31.98 -19.70 -16.62
N SER A 425 32.91 -20.18 -15.77
CA SER A 425 32.63 -21.23 -14.78
C SER A 425 31.38 -20.91 -13.97
N ASP A 426 31.27 -19.66 -13.54
CA ASP A 426 30.31 -19.21 -12.54
C ASP A 426 28.92 -19.07 -13.17
N ALA A 427 28.84 -18.58 -14.42
CA ALA A 427 27.59 -18.51 -15.18
C ALA A 427 27.11 -19.90 -15.62
N CYS A 428 28.03 -20.81 -15.95
CA CYS A 428 27.68 -22.19 -16.31
C CYS A 428 27.26 -23.04 -15.10
N ALA A 429 27.68 -22.69 -13.89
CA ALA A 429 27.35 -23.41 -12.66
C ALA A 429 25.85 -23.34 -12.29
N ALA A 430 25.11 -22.33 -12.79
CA ALA A 430 23.67 -22.21 -12.61
C ALA A 430 22.89 -23.46 -13.07
N VAL A 431 23.44 -24.27 -13.98
CA VAL A 431 22.79 -25.53 -14.39
C VAL A 431 22.65 -26.54 -13.24
N PHE A 432 23.46 -26.42 -12.18
CA PHE A 432 23.37 -27.31 -11.01
C PHE A 432 22.11 -27.06 -10.17
N GLU A 433 21.44 -25.92 -10.34
CA GLU A 433 20.13 -25.61 -9.72
C GLU A 433 19.02 -26.53 -10.24
N LYS A 434 19.16 -27.09 -11.45
CA LYS A 434 18.29 -28.16 -11.98
C LYS A 434 18.49 -29.50 -11.27
N GLY A 435 19.58 -29.68 -10.54
CA GLY A 435 20.04 -30.97 -10.01
C GLY A 435 19.03 -31.72 -9.13
N PRO A 436 18.36 -31.05 -8.18
CA PRO A 436 17.28 -31.64 -7.38
C PRO A 436 16.11 -32.12 -8.27
N THR A 437 15.51 -31.24 -9.07
CA THR A 437 14.38 -31.58 -9.95
C THR A 437 14.71 -32.71 -10.92
N ALA A 438 15.88 -32.66 -11.58
CA ALA A 438 16.35 -33.69 -12.49
C ALA A 438 16.56 -35.06 -11.81
N THR A 439 16.97 -35.06 -10.54
CA THR A 439 17.09 -36.29 -9.75
C THR A 439 15.73 -36.83 -9.33
N LEU A 440 14.83 -35.98 -8.83
CA LEU A 440 13.48 -36.38 -8.43
C LEU A 440 12.65 -36.93 -9.61
N LEU A 441 12.75 -36.32 -10.79
CA LEU A 441 12.16 -36.85 -12.04
C LEU A 441 12.69 -38.24 -12.40
N ALA A 442 14.00 -38.47 -12.26
CA ALA A 442 14.62 -39.77 -12.54
C ALA A 442 14.22 -40.85 -11.52
N VAL A 443 14.09 -40.48 -10.24
CA VAL A 443 13.56 -41.33 -9.16
C VAL A 443 12.12 -41.73 -9.42
N GLN A 444 11.25 -40.75 -9.68
CA GLN A 444 9.83 -40.95 -9.91
C GLN A 444 9.57 -41.81 -11.16
N SER A 445 10.36 -41.61 -12.22
CA SER A 445 10.36 -42.44 -13.44
C SER A 445 10.86 -43.87 -13.20
N ALA A 446 11.72 -44.11 -12.20
CA ALA A 446 12.22 -45.43 -11.86
C ALA A 446 11.28 -46.26 -10.97
N CYS A 447 10.28 -45.60 -10.36
CA CYS A 447 9.36 -46.21 -9.40
C CYS A 447 7.89 -46.26 -9.87
N ASP A 448 7.63 -46.04 -11.17
CA ASP A 448 6.29 -45.92 -11.75
C ASP A 448 5.38 -44.93 -10.98
N TYR A 449 5.96 -43.83 -10.48
CA TYR A 449 5.33 -42.78 -9.66
C TYR A 449 4.84 -43.22 -8.24
N GLU A 450 5.02 -44.49 -7.83
CA GLU A 450 4.52 -45.00 -6.53
C GLU A 450 5.42 -44.67 -5.31
N CYS A 451 6.61 -44.10 -5.49
CA CYS A 451 7.61 -43.91 -4.43
C CYS A 451 7.45 -42.63 -3.56
N GLY A 452 6.34 -41.90 -3.69
CA GLY A 452 6.02 -40.79 -2.77
C GLY A 452 6.86 -39.51 -2.96
N VAL A 453 7.46 -39.30 -4.14
CA VAL A 453 8.17 -38.07 -4.49
C VAL A 453 7.20 -36.88 -4.63
N ASP A 454 5.99 -37.10 -5.13
CA ASP A 454 4.97 -36.04 -5.21
C ASP A 454 4.20 -35.94 -3.88
N ASP A 455 4.50 -34.90 -3.11
CA ASP A 455 3.83 -34.50 -1.88
C ASP A 455 2.96 -33.24 -2.07
N SER A 456 2.72 -32.77 -3.31
CA SER A 456 1.96 -31.53 -3.57
C SER A 456 0.45 -31.61 -3.25
N GLY A 457 -0.06 -32.81 -2.98
CA GLY A 457 -1.49 -33.07 -2.75
C GLY A 457 -2.06 -32.54 -1.43
N TRP A 458 -1.23 -32.12 -0.47
CA TRP A 458 -1.66 -31.57 0.83
C TRP A 458 -0.68 -30.50 1.33
N ASP A 459 -1.10 -29.72 2.33
CA ASP A 459 -0.24 -28.73 2.99
C ASP A 459 0.66 -29.41 4.04
N PHE A 460 1.85 -28.85 4.27
CA PHE A 460 2.90 -29.46 5.10
C PHE A 460 2.40 -30.02 6.44
N ASP A 461 2.61 -31.33 6.66
CA ASP A 461 2.26 -32.06 7.88
C ASP A 461 3.53 -32.49 8.64
N GLU A 462 3.64 -32.08 9.91
CA GLU A 462 4.77 -32.38 10.80
C GLU A 462 4.85 -33.87 11.24
N GLU A 463 3.76 -34.65 11.16
CA GLU A 463 3.79 -36.10 11.43
C GLU A 463 4.36 -36.89 10.24
N TYR A 464 4.24 -36.37 9.01
CA TYR A 464 4.67 -37.05 7.79
C TYR A 464 5.86 -36.41 7.06
N GLU A 465 6.37 -35.27 7.54
CA GLU A 465 7.47 -34.50 6.93
C GLU A 465 7.30 -34.32 5.40
N THR A 466 6.08 -34.01 4.96
CA THR A 466 5.67 -33.91 3.54
C THR A 466 4.57 -32.87 3.35
N GLY A 467 4.57 -32.19 2.19
CA GLY A 467 3.48 -31.29 1.78
C GLY A 467 3.93 -29.95 1.18
N ARG A 468 2.96 -29.21 0.64
CA ARG A 468 3.11 -27.81 0.16
C ARG A 468 3.53 -26.89 1.30
N MET A 469 4.50 -26.02 1.05
CA MET A 469 5.10 -25.17 2.07
C MET A 469 4.50 -23.76 2.04
N VAL A 470 3.80 -23.38 3.11
CA VAL A 470 3.26 -22.03 3.30
C VAL A 470 4.34 -21.14 3.92
N PHE A 471 4.88 -20.21 3.13
CA PHE A 471 5.88 -19.24 3.57
C PHE A 471 5.24 -18.12 4.38
N GLU A 472 5.98 -17.62 5.37
CA GLU A 472 5.69 -16.39 6.11
C GLU A 472 6.54 -15.26 5.52
N ILE A 473 5.97 -14.07 5.36
CA ILE A 473 6.75 -12.90 4.93
C ILE A 473 7.59 -12.38 6.09
N ASP A 474 8.88 -12.21 5.84
CA ASP A 474 9.80 -11.60 6.78
C ASP A 474 9.60 -10.09 6.78
N ASN A 475 9.34 -9.50 7.94
CA ASN A 475 9.21 -8.05 8.10
C ASN A 475 10.48 -7.34 7.60
N SER A 476 10.38 -6.58 6.51
CA SER A 476 11.50 -5.92 5.86
C SER A 476 11.43 -4.40 6.04
N CYS A 477 12.46 -3.80 6.62
CA CYS A 477 12.60 -2.34 6.69
C CYS A 477 13.26 -1.83 5.40
N VAL A 478 12.52 -1.14 4.53
CA VAL A 478 13.09 -0.50 3.32
C VAL A 478 13.36 0.98 3.61
N PRO A 479 14.60 1.49 3.46
CA PRO A 479 14.85 2.92 3.60
C PRO A 479 14.10 3.67 2.51
N ASP A 480 13.23 4.60 2.88
CA ASP A 480 12.43 5.35 1.93
C ASP A 480 12.57 6.86 2.09
N ASN A 481 12.08 7.55 1.08
CA ASN A 481 11.80 8.96 1.08
C ASN A 481 10.30 9.11 0.86
N THR A 482 9.57 9.42 1.91
CA THR A 482 8.13 9.64 1.88
C THR A 482 7.81 10.98 1.23
N THR A 483 6.82 10.95 0.33
CA THR A 483 6.02 12.11 -0.06
C THR A 483 4.65 11.98 0.58
N GLN A 484 4.19 13.01 1.29
CA GLN A 484 2.79 13.11 1.69
C GLN A 484 2.08 14.20 0.88
N ARG A 485 0.94 13.85 0.29
CA ARG A 485 -0.05 14.80 -0.26
C ARG A 485 -1.27 14.76 0.63
N VAL A 486 -1.65 15.92 1.17
CA VAL A 486 -2.74 16.01 2.14
C VAL A 486 -3.75 17.03 1.66
N ASN A 487 -5.02 16.67 1.67
CA ASN A 487 -6.14 17.57 1.48
C ASN A 487 -7.09 17.48 2.69
N THR A 488 -7.39 18.59 3.34
CA THR A 488 -8.18 18.62 4.59
C THR A 488 -9.28 19.65 4.54
N PHE A 489 -10.43 19.28 5.10
CA PHE A 489 -11.67 20.04 5.08
C PHE A 489 -12.01 20.48 6.50
N TRP A 490 -12.20 21.79 6.69
CA TRP A 490 -12.41 22.40 8.01
C TRP A 490 -13.65 23.30 8.01
N VAL A 491 -14.28 23.43 9.18
CA VAL A 491 -15.41 24.33 9.42
C VAL A 491 -15.14 25.23 10.63
N TYR A 492 -15.53 26.49 10.53
CA TYR A 492 -15.42 27.43 11.66
C TYR A 492 -16.43 27.10 12.75
N THR A 493 -16.01 27.08 14.01
CA THR A 493 -16.96 26.96 15.13
C THR A 493 -17.55 28.32 15.48
N GLY A 494 -18.85 28.35 15.77
CA GLY A 494 -19.59 29.58 16.09
C GLY A 494 -20.37 30.20 14.93
N THR A 495 -20.24 29.73 13.69
CA THR A 495 -21.20 30.02 12.59
C THR A 495 -22.43 29.11 12.64
N THR A 496 -22.37 28.01 13.39
CA THR A 496 -23.51 27.16 13.73
C THR A 496 -24.40 27.83 14.79
N GLU A 497 -25.30 28.72 14.38
CA GLU A 497 -26.46 29.10 15.19
C GLU A 497 -27.30 27.84 15.48
N VAL A 498 -27.17 27.32 16.72
CA VAL A 498 -28.21 26.49 17.31
C VAL A 498 -29.40 27.40 17.57
N ASP A 499 -30.37 27.36 16.67
CA ASP A 499 -31.68 27.98 16.85
C ASP A 499 -32.37 27.30 18.05
N GLU A 500 -32.24 27.89 19.26
CA GLU A 500 -32.87 27.39 20.48
C GLU A 500 -34.42 27.48 20.44
N ASP A 501 -34.99 28.25 19.49
CA ASP A 501 -36.42 28.30 19.19
C ASP A 501 -36.83 27.28 18.09
N ALA A 502 -35.88 26.51 17.52
CA ALA A 502 -36.18 25.48 16.54
C ALA A 502 -37.12 24.41 17.13
N PRO A 503 -38.28 24.15 16.50
CA PRO A 503 -39.21 23.17 17.03
C PRO A 503 -38.58 21.78 16.99
N VAL A 504 -38.62 21.08 18.13
CA VAL A 504 -38.33 19.63 18.19
C VAL A 504 -39.17 18.96 17.11
N ALA A 505 -38.51 18.35 16.13
CA ALA A 505 -39.18 17.83 14.95
C ALA A 505 -40.26 16.82 15.34
N GLU A 506 -41.49 17.01 14.86
CA GLU A 506 -42.59 16.07 15.11
C GLU A 506 -42.55 14.88 14.14
N GLU A 507 -41.87 15.01 13.00
CA GLU A 507 -41.71 13.97 11.98
C GLU A 507 -40.38 14.09 11.21
N PHE A 508 -39.83 12.95 10.75
CA PHE A 508 -38.63 12.89 9.91
C PHE A 508 -38.83 13.63 8.57
N THR A 509 -38.09 14.74 8.42
CA THR A 509 -38.28 15.74 7.37
C THR A 509 -36.96 16.02 6.65
N LEU A 510 -36.95 15.96 5.31
CA LEU A 510 -35.86 16.45 4.49
C LEU A 510 -36.18 17.87 4.00
N TYR A 511 -35.32 18.84 4.29
CA TYR A 511 -35.51 20.24 3.87
C TYR A 511 -34.86 20.55 2.52
N GLY A 512 -33.80 19.80 2.16
CA GLY A 512 -33.11 19.92 0.89
C GLY A 512 -31.59 19.87 1.07
N ASN A 513 -30.86 20.48 0.14
CA ASN A 513 -29.44 20.76 0.29
C ASN A 513 -29.13 22.20 -0.17
N TYR A 514 -28.17 22.84 0.49
CA TYR A 514 -27.76 24.21 0.20
C TYR A 514 -26.23 24.38 0.39
N PRO A 515 -25.51 25.10 -0.49
CA PRO A 515 -25.98 25.67 -1.75
C PRO A 515 -26.39 24.59 -2.78
N ASN A 516 -27.17 24.98 -3.81
CA ASN A 516 -27.57 24.10 -4.91
C ASN A 516 -27.98 24.96 -6.14
N PRO A 517 -27.15 25.11 -7.19
CA PRO A 517 -25.88 24.42 -7.43
C PRO A 517 -24.79 24.75 -6.40
N PHE A 518 -23.72 23.95 -6.35
CA PHE A 518 -22.65 24.07 -5.35
C PHE A 518 -21.26 23.80 -5.92
N ASN A 519 -20.22 24.31 -5.25
CA ASN A 519 -18.81 24.06 -5.52
C ASN A 519 -17.97 24.43 -4.27
N PRO A 520 -17.10 23.56 -3.71
CA PRO A 520 -17.09 22.10 -3.84
C PRO A 520 -18.07 21.40 -2.88
N SER A 521 -18.59 22.09 -1.85
CA SER A 521 -19.37 21.49 -0.75
C SER A 521 -20.86 21.86 -0.74
N THR A 522 -21.70 20.98 -0.18
CA THR A 522 -23.14 21.27 0.05
C THR A 522 -23.66 20.60 1.32
N LYS A 523 -24.49 21.31 2.09
CA LYS A 523 -25.09 20.83 3.34
C LYS A 523 -26.46 20.25 3.08
N ILE A 524 -26.64 18.95 3.35
CA ILE A 524 -27.90 18.21 3.23
C ILE A 524 -28.64 18.35 4.57
N ARG A 525 -29.72 19.12 4.58
CA ARG A 525 -30.47 19.47 5.80
C ARG A 525 -31.69 18.58 6.00
N PHE A 526 -31.75 17.89 7.13
CA PHE A 526 -32.91 17.09 7.54
C PHE A 526 -33.15 17.18 9.05
N ALA A 527 -34.27 16.66 9.53
CA ALA A 527 -34.54 16.47 10.95
C ALA A 527 -35.15 15.11 11.23
N THR A 528 -34.93 14.60 12.44
CA THR A 528 -35.51 13.35 12.96
C THR A 528 -36.17 13.60 14.32
N GLU A 529 -37.37 13.07 14.53
CA GLU A 529 -38.17 13.27 15.74
C GLU A 529 -37.67 12.47 16.95
N LYS A 530 -36.74 11.53 16.73
CA LYS A 530 -36.29 10.56 17.73
C LYS A 530 -34.86 10.09 17.45
N PHE A 531 -34.27 9.44 18.45
CA PHE A 531 -33.09 8.59 18.29
C PHE A 531 -33.33 7.53 17.20
N SER A 532 -32.50 7.54 16.16
CA SER A 532 -32.63 6.72 14.95
C SER A 532 -31.27 6.37 14.37
N ASP A 533 -31.19 5.23 13.70
CA ASP A 533 -30.10 4.87 12.80
C ASP A 533 -30.27 5.68 11.50
N VAL A 534 -29.25 6.46 11.10
CA VAL A 534 -29.32 7.43 10.00
C VAL A 534 -28.16 7.27 9.03
N THR A 535 -28.50 7.15 7.75
CA THR A 535 -27.54 7.01 6.65
C THR A 535 -27.79 8.04 5.56
N VAL A 536 -26.75 8.77 5.15
CA VAL A 536 -26.79 9.76 4.06
C VAL A 536 -25.92 9.24 2.91
N ASN A 537 -26.56 8.67 1.89
CA ASN A 537 -25.89 8.07 0.73
C ASN A 537 -26.01 8.97 -0.50
N ILE A 538 -24.92 9.11 -1.25
CA ILE A 538 -24.81 9.92 -2.47
C ILE A 538 -24.76 9.01 -3.70
N TYR A 539 -25.45 9.38 -4.78
CA TYR A 539 -25.60 8.57 -5.99
C TYR A 539 -25.36 9.35 -7.28
N SER A 540 -24.73 8.70 -8.26
CA SER A 540 -24.56 9.24 -9.61
C SER A 540 -25.87 9.22 -10.40
N VAL A 541 -25.90 9.87 -11.57
CA VAL A 541 -27.07 9.83 -12.48
C VAL A 541 -27.42 8.42 -12.98
N LEU A 542 -26.49 7.47 -12.86
CA LEU A 542 -26.70 6.05 -13.22
C LEU A 542 -27.29 5.21 -12.07
N GLY A 543 -27.37 5.75 -10.85
CA GLY A 543 -27.87 5.05 -9.66
C GLY A 543 -26.83 4.25 -8.86
N GLU A 544 -25.58 4.31 -9.29
CA GLU A 544 -24.37 3.89 -8.55
C GLU A 544 -24.18 4.71 -7.28
N LYS A 545 -23.72 4.09 -6.17
CA LYS A 545 -23.43 4.80 -4.92
C LYS A 545 -22.01 5.40 -4.98
N VAL A 546 -21.94 6.73 -5.00
CA VAL A 546 -20.71 7.52 -5.08
C VAL A 546 -20.04 7.67 -3.72
N ALA A 547 -20.81 8.03 -2.68
CA ALA A 547 -20.28 8.30 -1.34
C ALA A 547 -21.28 7.95 -0.24
N THR A 548 -20.78 7.75 0.98
CA THR A 548 -21.56 7.76 2.22
C THR A 548 -21.12 8.98 3.02
N ALA A 549 -21.97 10.00 3.12
CA ALA A 549 -21.65 11.26 3.79
C ALA A 549 -21.87 11.22 5.31
N HIS A 550 -22.69 10.27 5.78
CA HIS A 550 -22.88 9.95 7.20
C HIS A 550 -23.47 8.54 7.35
N ASP A 551 -23.06 7.79 8.36
CA ASP A 551 -23.55 6.44 8.69
C ASP A 551 -23.49 6.21 10.22
N GLY A 552 -24.58 6.50 10.95
CA GLY A 552 -24.57 6.41 12.41
C GLY A 552 -25.87 6.76 13.15
N GLU A 553 -25.83 6.64 14.48
CA GLU A 553 -26.98 6.90 15.36
C GLU A 553 -27.13 8.40 15.69
N LEU A 554 -28.23 9.02 15.23
CA LEU A 554 -28.54 10.42 15.54
C LEU A 554 -29.71 10.55 16.52
N SER A 555 -29.58 11.49 17.47
CA SER A 555 -30.62 11.85 18.43
C SER A 555 -31.76 12.68 17.80
N SER A 556 -32.84 12.96 18.53
CA SER A 556 -33.90 13.86 18.04
C SER A 556 -33.38 15.29 17.82
N GLY A 557 -33.44 15.80 16.58
CA GLY A 557 -32.88 17.11 16.24
C GLY A 557 -32.94 17.42 14.74
N THR A 558 -32.44 18.60 14.36
CA THR A 558 -32.16 19.00 12.97
C THR A 558 -30.65 18.90 12.73
N TYR A 559 -30.26 18.40 11.57
CA TYR A 559 -28.89 18.12 11.18
C TYR A 559 -28.60 18.66 9.78
N ASP A 560 -27.40 19.20 9.60
CA ASP A 560 -26.81 19.61 8.34
C ASP A 560 -25.59 18.71 8.08
N ILE A 561 -25.70 17.76 7.16
CA ILE A 561 -24.61 16.84 6.80
C ILE A 561 -23.94 17.35 5.51
N THR A 562 -22.68 17.76 5.60
CA THR A 562 -21.92 18.26 4.44
C THR A 562 -21.45 17.12 3.54
N TRP A 563 -21.54 17.32 2.22
CA TRP A 563 -20.84 16.50 1.22
C TRP A 563 -19.88 17.38 0.42
N TYR A 564 -18.59 17.04 0.39
CA TYR A 564 -17.49 17.81 -0.21
C TYR A 564 -17.24 17.53 -1.70
N GLY A 565 -18.22 16.94 -2.40
CA GLY A 565 -18.05 16.56 -3.81
C GLY A 565 -17.03 15.44 -4.03
N LEU A 566 -16.80 14.59 -3.02
CA LEU A 566 -15.88 13.45 -3.08
C LEU A 566 -16.63 12.12 -3.24
N ASP A 567 -15.99 11.10 -3.81
CA ASP A 567 -16.42 9.71 -3.67
C ASP A 567 -15.94 9.09 -2.34
N ASN A 568 -16.25 7.80 -2.08
CA ASN A 568 -15.72 7.08 -0.90
C ASN A 568 -14.19 6.94 -0.90
N ASN A 569 -13.54 7.17 -2.05
CA ASN A 569 -12.09 7.07 -2.23
C ASN A 569 -11.43 8.48 -2.16
N GLY A 570 -12.16 9.52 -1.76
CA GLY A 570 -11.62 10.89 -1.65
C GLY A 570 -11.45 11.64 -2.97
N ASN A 571 -11.83 11.08 -4.12
CA ASN A 571 -11.64 11.72 -5.42
C ASN A 571 -12.72 12.77 -5.69
N LYS A 572 -12.33 13.96 -6.18
CA LYS A 572 -13.26 15.04 -6.56
C LYS A 572 -14.10 14.68 -7.79
N VAL A 573 -15.35 14.27 -7.58
CA VAL A 573 -16.24 13.75 -8.63
C VAL A 573 -16.52 14.77 -9.75
N PRO A 574 -16.89 14.36 -10.98
CA PRO A 574 -17.15 15.29 -12.08
C PRO A 574 -18.33 16.24 -11.84
N SER A 575 -18.28 17.46 -12.38
CA SER A 575 -19.41 18.40 -12.37
C SER A 575 -20.64 17.75 -13.03
N GLY A 576 -21.79 17.77 -12.34
CA GLY A 576 -22.92 16.95 -12.77
C GLY A 576 -24.10 16.90 -11.79
N VAL A 577 -25.15 16.20 -12.21
CA VAL A 577 -26.35 15.96 -11.40
C VAL A 577 -26.15 14.72 -10.54
N TYR A 578 -26.23 14.92 -9.23
CA TYR A 578 -26.19 13.85 -8.23
C TYR A 578 -27.52 13.77 -7.48
N PHE A 579 -27.80 12.59 -6.94
CA PHE A 579 -28.91 12.36 -6.04
C PHE A 579 -28.38 12.00 -4.66
N TYR A 580 -29.16 12.27 -3.62
CA TYR A 580 -28.86 11.76 -2.27
C TYR A 580 -30.08 11.08 -1.68
N GLU A 581 -29.82 10.11 -0.80
CA GLU A 581 -30.79 9.40 0.02
C GLU A 581 -30.46 9.66 1.48
N VAL A 582 -31.39 10.28 2.22
CA VAL A 582 -31.36 10.30 3.69
C VAL A 582 -32.30 9.20 4.17
N ARG A 583 -31.74 8.23 4.88
CA ARG A 583 -32.45 7.12 5.51
C ARG A 583 -32.49 7.33 7.02
N SER A 584 -33.62 7.00 7.65
CA SER A 584 -33.79 7.04 9.11
C SER A 584 -34.69 5.89 9.55
N ASP A 585 -34.09 4.86 10.17
CA ASP A 585 -34.65 3.52 10.32
C ASP A 585 -35.23 3.00 8.97
N ASN A 586 -36.55 2.76 8.93
CA ASN A 586 -37.32 2.26 7.79
C ASN A 586 -37.82 3.38 6.86
N ARG A 587 -37.37 4.62 7.05
CA ARG A 587 -37.84 5.81 6.30
C ARG A 587 -36.75 6.28 5.36
N ILE A 588 -37.16 6.71 4.18
CA ILE A 588 -36.25 7.11 3.10
C ILE A 588 -36.79 8.39 2.48
N GLN A 589 -35.96 9.43 2.44
CA GLN A 589 -36.18 10.67 1.68
C GLN A 589 -35.07 10.84 0.65
N LYS A 590 -35.37 11.50 -0.47
CA LYS A 590 -34.39 11.71 -1.55
C LYS A 590 -34.43 13.12 -2.09
N GLY A 591 -33.25 13.64 -2.44
CA GLY A 591 -33.09 14.93 -3.13
C GLY A 591 -32.14 14.86 -4.32
N LYS A 592 -31.93 16.01 -4.96
CA LYS A 592 -31.12 16.13 -6.18
C LYS A 592 -30.34 17.45 -6.18
N MET A 593 -29.05 17.35 -6.42
CA MET A 593 -28.09 18.46 -6.39
C MET A 593 -27.32 18.56 -7.71
N LEU A 594 -26.75 19.74 -7.97
CA LEU A 594 -25.89 20.00 -9.13
C LEU A 594 -24.53 20.49 -8.64
N LEU A 595 -23.49 19.67 -8.81
CA LEU A 595 -22.10 20.09 -8.63
C LEU A 595 -21.69 20.87 -9.87
N LEU A 596 -21.15 22.07 -9.66
CA LEU A 596 -20.38 22.81 -10.66
C LEU A 596 -18.90 22.76 -10.26
N LYS A 597 -18.01 22.93 -11.25
CA LYS A 597 -16.59 23.22 -11.05
C LYS A 597 -16.25 24.38 -11.97
#